data_AF-A0A4Q9PRF7-F1
#
_entry.id   AF-A0A4Q9PRF7-F1
#
_cell.length_a   1.000
_cell.length_b   1.000
_cell.length_c   1.000
_cell.angle_alpha   90.00
_cell.angle_beta   90.00
_cell.angle_gamma   90.00
#
_symmetry.space_group_name_H-M   'P 1'
#
loop_
_entity.id
_entity.type
_entity.pdbx_description
1 polymer ?
#
loop_
_entity_poly.entity_id
_entity_poly.type
_entity_poly.pdbx_seq_one_letter_code
_entity_poly.pdbx_strand_id
1 'polypeptide(L)'
;MVTQYTQTGEWGNYPKNVRMAGDGDTVRILGAFLGYSADQMAVWSPRLAKIAEVVNRWKLSHAKLDGRRHVAQMIVGGMSQFLTDVQLMPREVMRRLTRIVRDFIWSDKVSTPVAMKHLYQKVDEGGL
;
A
#
# COMPACT_ATOMS: atom_id res chain seq x y z
N MET A 1 -18.29 4.39 -27.46
CA MET A 1 -18.93 5.13 -26.36
C MET A 1 -18.03 6.24 -25.84
N VAL A 2 -16.95 5.92 -25.10
CA VAL A 2 -16.08 6.92 -24.46
C VAL A 2 -15.54 7.93 -25.48
N THR A 3 -15.00 7.46 -26.60
CA THR A 3 -14.47 8.32 -27.68
C THR A 3 -15.50 9.33 -28.20
N GLN A 4 -16.75 8.89 -28.38
CA GLN A 4 -17.83 9.76 -28.85
C GLN A 4 -18.09 10.85 -27.81
N TYR A 5 -18.30 10.47 -26.55
CA TYR A 5 -18.59 11.42 -25.47
C TYR A 5 -17.44 12.40 -25.23
N THR A 6 -16.18 11.96 -25.32
CA THR A 6 -15.01 12.85 -25.18
C THR A 6 -14.94 13.89 -26.29
N GLN A 7 -15.38 13.57 -27.52
CA GLN A 7 -15.34 14.48 -28.66
C GLN A 7 -16.55 15.43 -28.71
N THR A 8 -17.75 14.92 -28.40
CA THR A 8 -19.00 15.67 -28.59
C THR A 8 -19.59 16.20 -27.29
N GLY A 9 -19.17 15.68 -26.13
CA GLY A 9 -19.82 15.92 -24.84
C GLY A 9 -21.21 15.28 -24.71
N GLU A 10 -21.60 14.43 -25.65
CA GLU A 10 -22.95 13.86 -25.75
C GLU A 10 -22.92 12.35 -25.99
N TRP A 11 -23.67 11.61 -25.17
CA TRP A 11 -23.91 10.18 -25.36
C TRP A 11 -25.21 9.77 -24.67
N GLY A 12 -26.27 9.53 -25.45
CA GLY A 12 -27.60 9.19 -24.91
C GLY A 12 -28.09 10.20 -23.87
N ASN A 13 -28.58 9.71 -22.73
CA ASN A 13 -29.01 10.53 -21.59
C ASN A 13 -27.90 10.77 -20.56
N TYR A 14 -26.63 10.54 -20.92
CA TYR A 14 -25.51 10.75 -20.01
C TYR A 14 -25.36 12.25 -19.69
N PRO A 15 -25.05 12.63 -18.43
CA PRO A 15 -24.94 14.04 -18.05
C PRO A 15 -23.96 14.82 -18.92
N LYS A 16 -24.24 16.09 -19.16
CA LYS A 16 -23.31 17.01 -19.85
C LYS A 16 -22.30 17.58 -18.85
N ASN A 17 -21.14 18.02 -19.35
CA ASN A 17 -20.09 18.65 -18.55
C ASN A 17 -19.52 17.79 -17.41
N VAL A 18 -19.50 16.47 -17.56
CA VAL A 18 -18.84 15.55 -16.63
C VAL A 18 -17.73 14.77 -17.34
N ARG A 19 -16.77 14.24 -16.60
CA ARG A 19 -15.78 13.32 -17.17
C ARG A 19 -16.36 11.92 -17.26
N MET A 20 -16.26 11.29 -18.42
CA MET A 20 -16.46 9.84 -18.58
C MET A 20 -15.09 9.14 -18.47
N ALA A 21 -14.96 8.17 -17.58
CA ALA A 21 -13.75 7.35 -17.47
C ALA A 21 -13.78 6.25 -18.53
N GLY A 22 -12.71 6.14 -19.33
CA GLY A 22 -12.51 5.04 -20.27
C GLY A 22 -11.70 3.89 -19.70
N ASP A 23 -11.27 2.99 -20.58
CA ASP A 23 -10.36 1.90 -20.23
C ASP A 23 -8.99 2.45 -19.85
N GLY A 24 -8.42 1.98 -18.73
CA GLY A 24 -7.16 2.46 -18.18
C GLY A 24 -7.28 3.79 -17.41
N ASP A 25 -8.41 4.49 -17.54
CA ASP A 25 -8.72 5.68 -16.75
C ASP A 25 -9.27 5.30 -15.38
N THR A 26 -8.91 6.09 -14.37
CA THR A 26 -9.44 5.92 -13.02
C THR A 26 -10.13 7.17 -12.50
N VAL A 27 -11.14 6.95 -11.67
CA VAL A 27 -11.81 7.99 -10.87
C VAL A 27 -11.40 7.80 -9.42
N ARG A 28 -11.00 8.90 -8.77
CA ARG A 28 -10.62 8.88 -7.37
C ARG A 28 -11.84 9.12 -6.48
N ILE A 29 -12.19 8.14 -5.66
CA ILE A 29 -13.32 8.19 -4.73
C ILE A 29 -12.82 7.83 -3.34
N LEU A 30 -12.95 8.77 -2.39
CA LEU A 30 -12.50 8.61 -0.99
C LEU A 30 -11.04 8.12 -0.84
N GLY A 31 -10.19 8.40 -1.84
CA GLY A 31 -8.79 7.98 -1.86
C GLY A 31 -8.50 6.66 -2.58
N ALA A 32 -9.52 5.87 -2.92
CA ALA A 32 -9.41 4.73 -3.83
C ALA A 32 -9.44 5.21 -5.28
N PHE A 33 -8.78 4.48 -6.18
CA PHE A 33 -8.83 4.72 -7.64
C PHE A 33 -9.58 3.56 -8.28
N LEU A 34 -10.77 3.84 -8.81
CA LEU A 34 -11.66 2.86 -9.43
C LEU A 34 -11.68 3.07 -10.94
N GLY A 35 -11.57 1.98 -11.69
CA GLY A 35 -11.55 2.00 -13.16
C GLY A 35 -11.17 0.63 -13.73
N TYR A 36 -11.61 0.35 -14.94
CA TYR A 36 -11.24 -0.88 -15.63
C TYR A 36 -9.78 -0.81 -16.10
N SER A 37 -9.03 -1.89 -15.92
CA SER A 37 -7.59 -1.97 -16.25
C SER A 37 -6.72 -0.90 -15.58
N ALA A 38 -7.11 -0.47 -14.38
CA ALA A 38 -6.32 0.47 -13.57
C ALA A 38 -4.95 -0.13 -13.20
N ASP A 39 -3.87 0.65 -13.38
CA ASP A 39 -2.54 0.27 -12.92
C ASP A 39 -2.47 0.31 -11.39
N GLN A 40 -2.61 -0.87 -10.77
CA GLN A 40 -2.56 -1.01 -9.33
C GLN A 40 -1.20 -0.60 -8.74
N MET A 41 -0.08 -0.81 -9.47
CA MET A 41 1.23 -0.39 -8.97
C MET A 41 1.34 1.12 -8.90
N ALA A 42 0.80 1.84 -9.90
CA ALA A 42 0.78 3.30 -9.89
C ALA A 42 0.01 3.83 -8.67
N VAL A 43 -1.07 3.15 -8.26
CA VAL A 43 -1.82 3.58 -7.06
C VAL A 43 -1.07 3.30 -5.76
N TRP A 44 -0.42 2.14 -5.65
CA TRP A 44 0.28 1.74 -4.42
C TRP A 44 1.64 2.41 -4.24
N SER A 45 2.29 2.85 -5.32
CA SER A 45 3.65 3.41 -5.28
C SER A 45 3.80 4.62 -4.34
N PRO A 46 2.91 5.63 -4.36
CA PRO A 46 2.96 6.74 -3.40
C PRO A 46 2.82 6.28 -1.94
N ARG A 47 1.98 5.26 -1.67
CA ARG A 47 1.79 4.71 -0.32
C ARG A 47 3.04 3.96 0.15
N LEU A 48 3.63 3.13 -0.70
CA LEU A 48 4.89 2.45 -0.41
C LEU A 48 6.02 3.44 -0.10
N ALA A 49 6.17 4.49 -0.91
CA ALA A 49 7.15 5.54 -0.69
C ALA A 49 6.93 6.24 0.66
N LYS A 50 5.68 6.58 0.99
CA LYS A 50 5.37 7.25 2.26
C LYS A 50 5.63 6.35 3.47
N ILE A 51 5.24 5.07 3.40
CA ILE A 51 5.49 4.10 4.46
C ILE A 51 7.00 3.97 4.68
N ALA A 52 7.79 3.82 3.62
CA ALA A 52 9.25 3.74 3.72
C ALA A 52 9.87 5.00 4.35
N GLU A 53 9.41 6.19 3.96
CA GLU A 53 9.85 7.46 4.56
C GLU A 53 9.58 7.50 6.07
N VAL A 54 8.36 7.17 6.50
CA VAL A 54 7.97 7.20 7.91
C VAL A 54 8.74 6.17 8.72
N VAL A 55 8.86 4.93 8.20
CA VAL A 55 9.64 3.86 8.84
C VAL A 55 11.12 4.25 8.98
N ASN A 56 11.71 4.85 7.94
CA ASN A 56 13.10 5.32 8.00
C ASN A 56 13.30 6.41 9.04
N ARG A 57 12.34 7.31 9.23
CA ARG A 57 12.38 8.29 10.32
C ARG A 57 12.36 7.61 11.70
N TRP A 58 11.53 6.59 11.87
CA TRP A 58 11.48 5.82 13.12
C TRP A 58 12.76 5.05 13.43
N LYS A 59 13.58 4.68 12.43
CA LYS A 59 14.90 4.07 12.67
C LYS A 59 15.82 4.95 13.53
N LEU A 60 15.65 6.27 13.47
CA LEU A 60 16.44 7.23 14.25
C LEU A 60 16.13 7.17 15.76
N SER A 61 15.01 6.56 16.16
CA SER A 61 14.62 6.45 17.58
C SER A 61 15.38 5.37 18.36
N HIS A 62 16.20 4.55 17.68
CA HIS A 62 16.92 3.40 18.27
C HIS A 62 16.01 2.43 19.06
N ALA A 63 14.75 2.29 18.66
CA ALA A 63 13.81 1.39 19.32
C ALA A 63 14.33 -0.04 19.45
N LYS A 64 14.04 -0.68 20.59
CA LYS A 64 14.25 -2.12 20.81
C LYS A 64 13.29 -2.95 19.95
N LEU A 65 13.52 -4.26 19.88
CA LEU A 65 12.77 -5.17 19.01
C LEU A 65 11.25 -5.06 19.18
N ASP A 66 10.77 -5.03 20.43
CA ASP A 66 9.33 -4.88 20.72
C ASP A 66 8.77 -3.51 20.30
N GLY A 67 9.54 -2.44 20.51
CA GLY A 67 9.19 -1.11 19.99
C GLY A 67 9.09 -1.09 18.46
N ARG A 68 9.98 -1.80 17.75
CA ARG A 68 9.91 -1.93 16.29
C ARG A 68 8.70 -2.76 15.85
N ARG A 69 8.31 -3.80 16.60
CA ARG A 69 7.07 -4.54 16.35
C ARG A 69 5.87 -3.60 16.37
N HIS A 70 5.74 -2.79 17.42
CA HIS A 70 4.65 -1.83 17.54
C HIS A 70 4.65 -0.80 16.40
N VAL A 71 5.82 -0.24 16.06
CA VAL A 71 5.92 0.70 14.94
C VAL A 71 5.57 0.04 13.60
N ALA A 72 6.01 -1.20 13.35
CA ALA A 72 5.64 -1.94 12.15
C ALA A 72 4.11 -2.10 12.03
N GLN A 73 3.45 -2.48 13.13
CA GLN A 73 1.98 -2.62 13.16
C GLN A 73 1.29 -1.27 12.93
N MET A 74 1.65 -0.23 13.69
CA MET A 74 0.99 1.08 13.63
C MET A 74 1.20 1.77 12.28
N ILE A 75 2.42 1.73 11.73
CA ILE A 75 2.77 2.47 10.52
C ILE A 75 2.47 1.63 9.28
N VAL A 76 3.05 0.45 9.17
CA VAL A 76 2.91 -0.36 7.94
C VAL A 76 1.48 -0.90 7.84
N GLY A 77 0.96 -1.48 8.92
CA GLY A 77 -0.43 -1.94 8.98
C GLY A 77 -1.42 -0.78 8.86
N GLY A 78 -1.30 0.23 9.73
CA GLY A 78 -2.23 1.36 9.77
C GLY A 78 -2.32 2.16 8.47
N MET A 79 -1.21 2.35 7.75
CA MET A 79 -1.21 3.12 6.49
C MET A 79 -1.60 2.30 5.25
N SER A 80 -1.63 0.97 5.34
CA SER A 80 -1.97 0.08 4.21
C SER A 80 -3.36 -0.55 4.31
N GLN A 81 -3.91 -0.70 5.52
CA GLN A 81 -5.16 -1.45 5.75
C GLN A 81 -6.34 -0.96 4.90
N PHE A 82 -6.55 0.35 4.82
CA PHE A 82 -7.68 0.91 4.07
C PHE A 82 -7.57 0.60 2.57
N LEU A 83 -6.39 0.84 1.99
CA LEU A 83 -6.19 0.64 0.56
C LEU A 83 -6.22 -0.86 0.19
N THR A 84 -5.83 -1.73 1.13
CA THR A 84 -5.94 -3.18 0.96
C THR A 84 -7.38 -3.61 0.79
N ASP A 85 -8.29 -3.04 1.59
CA ASP A 85 -9.72 -3.38 1.57
C ASP A 85 -10.41 -2.86 0.30
N VAL A 86 -10.18 -1.61 -0.06
CA VAL A 86 -10.91 -0.96 -1.16
C VAL A 86 -10.31 -1.16 -2.55
N GLN A 87 -9.06 -1.65 -2.65
CA GLN A 87 -8.33 -1.72 -3.91
C GLN A 87 -7.59 -3.03 -4.17
N LEU A 88 -7.66 -3.97 -3.22
CA LEU A 88 -6.86 -5.18 -3.19
C LEU A 88 -5.35 -4.86 -3.07
N MET A 89 -4.60 -5.78 -2.49
CA MET A 89 -3.14 -5.69 -2.41
C MET A 89 -2.50 -6.66 -3.40
N PRO A 90 -1.89 -6.16 -4.49
CA PRO A 90 -1.13 -7.02 -5.39
C PRO A 90 0.06 -7.67 -4.66
N ARG A 91 0.46 -8.87 -5.09
CA ARG A 91 1.57 -9.64 -4.48
C ARG A 91 2.88 -8.86 -4.42
N GLU A 92 3.17 -8.02 -5.41
CA GLU A 92 4.38 -7.19 -5.42
C GLU A 92 4.35 -6.11 -4.32
N VAL A 93 3.19 -5.53 -4.01
CA VAL A 93 3.03 -4.59 -2.88
C VAL A 93 3.29 -5.32 -1.57
N MET A 94 2.66 -6.49 -1.37
CA MET A 94 2.87 -7.31 -0.18
C MET A 94 4.35 -7.67 0.01
N ARG A 95 5.04 -8.03 -1.07
CA ARG A 95 6.48 -8.33 -1.07
C ARG A 95 7.30 -7.11 -0.63
N ARG A 96 6.99 -5.91 -1.14
CA ARG A 96 7.68 -4.66 -0.77
C ARG A 96 7.41 -4.25 0.67
N LEU A 97 6.16 -4.34 1.14
CA LEU A 97 5.82 -4.07 2.54
C LEU A 97 6.53 -5.05 3.48
N THR A 98 6.54 -6.35 3.14
CA THR A 98 7.26 -7.37 3.91
C THR A 98 8.75 -7.08 3.99
N ARG A 99 9.36 -6.60 2.89
CA ARG A 99 10.76 -6.17 2.88
C ARG A 99 10.97 -4.95 3.80
N ILE A 100 10.13 -3.92 3.71
CA ILE A 100 10.21 -2.74 4.60
C ILE A 100 10.14 -3.16 6.06
N VAL A 101 9.22 -4.07 6.42
CA VAL A 101 9.09 -4.58 7.79
C VAL A 101 10.34 -5.36 8.21
N ARG A 102 10.83 -6.28 7.37
CA ARG A 102 12.05 -7.06 7.66
C ARG A 102 13.24 -6.14 7.92
N ASP A 103 13.48 -5.21 7.02
CA ASP A 103 14.62 -4.29 7.07
C ASP A 103 14.53 -3.41 8.32
N PHE A 104 13.32 -2.96 8.67
CA PHE A 104 13.09 -2.19 9.89
C PHE A 104 13.29 -3.00 11.17
N ILE A 105 12.63 -4.17 11.29
CA ILE A 105 12.74 -5.07 12.46
C ILE A 105 14.21 -5.39 12.74
N TRP A 106 15.00 -5.65 11.70
CA TRP A 106 16.39 -6.08 11.84
C TRP A 106 17.43 -4.95 11.73
N SER A 107 17.03 -3.68 11.68
CA SER A 107 17.95 -2.55 11.47
C SER A 107 18.87 -2.73 10.26
N ASP A 108 18.28 -3.10 9.13
CA ASP A 108 18.97 -3.26 7.83
C ASP A 108 20.10 -4.31 7.84
N LYS A 109 20.13 -5.22 8.83
CA LYS A 109 21.09 -6.32 8.88
C LYS A 109 20.85 -7.28 7.71
N VAL A 110 21.90 -7.51 6.91
CA VAL A 110 21.89 -8.45 5.79
C VAL A 110 21.62 -9.88 6.29
N SER A 111 22.34 -10.30 7.33
CA SER A 111 22.10 -11.56 8.04
C SER A 111 21.18 -11.31 9.23
N THR A 112 19.93 -11.76 9.09
CA THR A 112 18.90 -11.58 10.12
C THR A 112 19.00 -12.72 11.15
N PRO A 113 19.09 -12.41 12.46
CA PRO A 113 19.23 -13.42 13.51
C PRO A 113 18.14 -14.51 13.51
N VAL A 114 16.90 -14.14 13.14
CA VAL A 114 15.76 -15.06 13.10
C VAL A 114 14.99 -14.82 11.80
N ALA A 115 14.48 -15.89 11.18
CA ALA A 115 13.64 -15.77 9.99
C ALA A 115 12.28 -15.13 10.32
N MET A 116 11.77 -14.28 9.41
CA MET A 116 10.51 -13.55 9.61
C MET A 116 9.33 -14.44 10.03
N LYS A 117 9.26 -15.68 9.51
CA LYS A 117 8.18 -16.63 9.83
C LYS A 117 8.05 -16.95 11.33
N HIS A 118 9.16 -16.93 12.07
CA HIS A 118 9.14 -17.19 13.51
C HIS A 118 8.59 -15.99 14.29
N LEU A 119 8.79 -14.77 13.77
CA LEU A 119 8.26 -13.56 14.40
C LEU A 119 6.73 -13.52 14.40
N TYR A 120 6.07 -14.30 13.54
CA TYR A 120 4.60 -14.37 13.46
C TYR A 120 4.00 -15.38 14.43
N GLN A 121 4.82 -16.17 15.12
CA GLN A 121 4.35 -17.12 16.12
C GLN A 121 3.84 -16.38 17.36
N LYS A 122 3.19 -17.11 18.26
CA LYS A 122 2.81 -16.52 19.55
C LYS A 122 4.04 -16.24 20.40
N VAL A 123 3.91 -15.33 21.36
CA VAL A 123 5.03 -14.92 22.23
C VAL A 123 5.57 -16.10 23.06
N ASP A 124 4.71 -17.01 23.51
CA ASP A 124 5.08 -18.25 24.21
C ASP A 124 5.86 -19.25 23.34
N GLU A 125 5.76 -19.13 22.02
CA GLU A 125 6.52 -19.94 21.04
C GLU A 125 7.76 -19.21 20.50
N GLY A 126 8.11 -18.03 21.06
CA GLY A 126 9.26 -17.22 20.65
C GLY A 126 8.98 -16.23 19.51
N GLY A 127 7.71 -15.99 19.19
CA GLY A 127 7.30 -14.93 18.26
C GLY A 127 7.29 -13.54 18.88
N LEU A 128 6.97 -12.54 18.04
CA LEU A 128 6.93 -11.13 18.42
C LEU A 128 5.51 -10.66 18.70
#